data_AF-A0A6A5A4Q8-F1
#
_entry.id   AF-A0A6A5A4Q8-F1
#
_cell.length_a   1.000
_cell.length_b   1.000
_cell.length_c   1.000
_cell.angle_alpha   90.00
_cell.angle_beta   90.00
_cell.angle_gamma   90.00
#
_symmetry.space_group_name_H-M   'P 1'
#
loop_
_entity.id
_entity.type
_entity.pdbx_description
1 polymer ?
#
loop_
_entity_poly.entity_id
_entity_poly.type
_entity_poly.pdbx_seq_one_letter_code
_entity_poly.pdbx_strand_id
1 'polypeptide(L)'
;GKPSSKLIVGAHDGSLYVLDDKHVSRVLKAHTGPAYALFASRKSSAYFGAFSTTKAEWISGGKDGKVIVWDANLSALHSFDIAIPLTKLFNLLPPDASKKGGAATSSSLFGVRSVCFNSEHTRILLGTSGSDVVQFDRMGTKATVVTQGHCQDELWGLAVHPAKPEYCTVGDDKTLRVWSTEHRLQLR
;
A
#
# COMPACT_ATOMS: atom_id res chain seq x y z
N GLY A 1 -1.64 -22.41 -30.27
CA GLY A 1 -2.82 -21.60 -29.89
C GLY A 1 -2.33 -20.23 -29.44
N LYS A 2 -3.09 -19.16 -29.68
CA LYS A 2 -2.79 -17.85 -29.10
C LYS A 2 -2.73 -17.99 -27.56
N PRO A 3 -1.75 -17.40 -26.87
CA PRO A 3 -1.78 -17.34 -25.42
C PRO A 3 -3.07 -16.62 -25.01
N SER A 4 -3.89 -17.23 -24.14
CA SER A 4 -5.07 -16.55 -23.61
C SER A 4 -4.59 -15.39 -22.73
N SER A 5 -4.88 -14.17 -23.16
CA SER A 5 -4.60 -12.98 -22.36
C SER A 5 -5.69 -12.86 -21.30
N LYS A 6 -5.32 -13.07 -20.03
CA LYS A 6 -6.21 -12.79 -18.90
C LYS A 6 -6.17 -11.29 -18.59
N LEU A 7 -7.35 -10.70 -18.41
CA LEU A 7 -7.51 -9.34 -17.89
C LEU A 7 -8.08 -9.42 -16.48
N ILE A 8 -7.55 -8.63 -15.55
CA ILE A 8 -8.05 -8.56 -14.17
C ILE A 8 -8.44 -7.11 -13.87
N VAL A 9 -9.63 -6.94 -13.30
CA VAL A 9 -10.18 -5.62 -12.95
C VAL A 9 -10.61 -5.64 -11.49
N GLY A 10 -10.16 -4.65 -10.72
CA GLY A 10 -10.63 -4.40 -9.36
C GLY A 10 -11.94 -3.63 -9.36
N ALA A 11 -12.84 -3.92 -8.41
CA ALA A 11 -14.14 -3.29 -8.31
C ALA A 11 -14.38 -2.59 -6.97
N HIS A 12 -15.43 -1.76 -6.94
CA HIS A 12 -15.82 -0.96 -5.77
C HIS A 12 -16.26 -1.82 -4.57
N ASP A 13 -16.78 -3.02 -4.81
CA ASP A 13 -17.17 -3.95 -3.74
C ASP A 13 -15.99 -4.76 -3.18
N GLY A 14 -14.78 -4.54 -3.71
CA GLY A 14 -13.55 -5.25 -3.33
C GLY A 14 -13.33 -6.58 -4.05
N SER A 15 -14.17 -6.91 -5.02
CA SER A 15 -13.95 -8.06 -5.89
C SER A 15 -12.87 -7.77 -6.94
N LEU A 16 -12.15 -8.82 -7.34
CA LEU A 16 -11.36 -8.84 -8.56
C LEU A 16 -12.08 -9.70 -9.59
N TYR A 17 -12.44 -9.10 -10.72
CA TYR A 17 -13.03 -9.79 -11.86
C TYR A 17 -11.92 -10.28 -12.77
N VAL A 18 -11.91 -11.58 -13.07
CA VAL A 18 -11.00 -12.20 -14.04
C VAL A 18 -11.78 -12.40 -15.32
N LEU A 19 -11.27 -11.82 -16.40
CA LEU A 19 -11.87 -11.88 -17.71
C LEU A 19 -10.98 -12.72 -18.62
N ASP A 20 -11.62 -13.70 -19.25
CA ASP A 20 -11.08 -14.44 -20.38
C ASP A 20 -11.77 -13.91 -21.65
N ASP A 21 -10.99 -13.30 -22.54
CA ASP A 21 -11.45 -12.54 -23.70
C ASP A 21 -12.44 -11.40 -23.34
N LYS A 22 -13.75 -11.67 -23.44
CA LYS A 22 -14.83 -10.69 -23.22
C LYS A 22 -15.82 -11.10 -22.12
N HIS A 23 -15.54 -12.19 -21.41
CA HIS A 23 -16.44 -12.74 -20.39
C HIS A 23 -15.75 -12.84 -19.05
N VAL A 24 -16.50 -12.59 -17.97
CA VAL A 24 -16.03 -12.86 -16.61
C VAL A 24 -16.01 -14.36 -16.40
N SER A 25 -14.80 -14.91 -16.19
CA SER A 25 -14.61 -16.34 -15.92
C SER A 25 -14.50 -16.65 -14.43
N ARG A 26 -14.06 -15.68 -13.62
CA ARG A 26 -13.95 -15.82 -12.17
C ARG A 26 -14.17 -14.47 -11.47
N VAL A 27 -14.73 -14.53 -10.27
CA VAL A 27 -14.82 -13.40 -9.35
C VAL A 27 -14.12 -13.79 -8.05
N LEU A 28 -13.13 -13.02 -7.63
CA LEU A 28 -12.37 -13.24 -6.41
C LEU A 28 -12.78 -12.19 -5.38
N LYS A 29 -13.19 -12.60 -4.18
CA LYS A 29 -13.41 -11.66 -3.06
C LYS A 29 -12.07 -11.36 -2.40
N ALA A 30 -11.51 -10.18 -2.70
CA ALA A 30 -10.18 -9.80 -2.28
C ALA A 30 -10.21 -8.83 -1.08
N HIS A 31 -10.97 -7.74 -1.20
CA HIS A 31 -10.93 -6.63 -0.24
C HIS A 31 -12.29 -6.33 0.38
N THR A 32 -12.29 -5.74 1.58
CA THR A 32 -13.50 -5.18 2.18
C THR A 32 -13.66 -3.72 1.73
N GLY A 33 -14.34 -3.51 0.60
CA GLY A 33 -14.43 -2.21 -0.08
C GLY A 33 -13.49 -2.12 -1.28
N PRO A 34 -13.40 -0.97 -1.96
CA PRO A 34 -12.80 -0.87 -3.30
C PRO A 34 -11.40 -1.45 -3.41
N ALA A 35 -11.18 -2.27 -4.44
CA ALA A 35 -9.85 -2.71 -4.85
C ALA A 35 -9.24 -1.64 -5.77
N TYR A 36 -8.34 -0.81 -5.22
CA TYR A 36 -7.79 0.33 -5.94
C TYR A 36 -6.57 0.00 -6.79
N ALA A 37 -5.76 -0.96 -6.35
CA ALA A 37 -4.45 -1.22 -6.91
C ALA A 37 -4.30 -2.67 -7.36
N LEU A 38 -3.75 -2.87 -8.54
CA LEU A 38 -3.38 -4.17 -9.10
C LEU A 38 -2.03 -4.04 -9.79
N PHE A 39 -1.13 -5.00 -9.56
CA PHE A 39 0.14 -5.10 -10.26
C PHE A 39 0.36 -6.52 -10.77
N ALA A 40 0.77 -6.62 -12.03
CA ALA A 40 1.13 -7.85 -12.70
C ALA A 40 2.63 -7.85 -12.97
N SER A 41 3.37 -8.78 -12.38
CA SER A 41 4.77 -8.94 -12.73
C SER A 41 4.93 -9.68 -14.04
N ARG A 42 5.77 -9.14 -14.93
CA ARG A 42 6.07 -9.72 -16.24
C ARG A 42 7.24 -10.69 -16.24
N LYS A 43 7.68 -11.20 -15.09
CA LYS A 43 8.81 -12.12 -15.06
C LYS A 43 8.49 -13.39 -15.87
N SER A 44 8.97 -13.41 -17.11
CA SER A 44 9.12 -14.65 -17.87
C SER A 44 10.11 -15.52 -17.12
N SER A 45 9.85 -16.82 -17.09
CA SER A 45 10.73 -17.89 -16.59
C SER A 45 12.15 -17.93 -17.22
N ALA A 46 12.60 -16.89 -17.92
CA ALA A 46 13.79 -16.88 -18.78
C ALA A 46 15.11 -16.49 -18.09
N TYR A 47 15.13 -16.11 -16.81
CA TYR A 47 16.39 -16.10 -16.04
C TYR A 47 16.67 -17.51 -15.50
N PHE A 48 17.14 -18.37 -16.41
CA PHE A 48 17.73 -19.66 -16.09
C PHE A 48 18.94 -19.45 -15.16
N GLY A 49 18.75 -19.63 -13.85
CA GLY A 49 19.87 -19.64 -12.91
C GLY A 49 19.52 -19.40 -11.44
N ALA A 50 18.40 -18.75 -11.14
CA ALA A 50 17.97 -18.56 -9.77
C ALA A 50 16.58 -19.17 -9.59
N PHE A 51 16.51 -20.17 -8.70
CA PHE A 51 15.30 -20.84 -8.25
C PHE A 51 14.35 -19.80 -7.63
N SER A 52 13.55 -19.10 -8.44
CA SER A 52 12.48 -18.25 -7.92
C SER A 52 11.36 -19.17 -7.45
N THR A 53 11.43 -19.54 -6.17
CA THR A 53 10.48 -20.43 -5.51
C THR A 53 9.10 -19.82 -5.35
N THR A 54 8.95 -18.52 -5.57
CA THR A 54 7.69 -17.83 -5.33
C THR A 54 6.99 -17.52 -6.65
N LYS A 55 5.99 -18.36 -6.95
CA LYS A 55 4.95 -18.20 -7.99
C LYS A 55 4.15 -16.89 -7.91
N ALA A 56 4.57 -15.91 -7.12
CA ALA A 56 3.85 -14.65 -6.95
C ALA A 56 3.98 -13.81 -8.23
N GLU A 57 2.87 -13.68 -8.92
CA GLU A 57 2.78 -12.95 -10.17
C GLU A 57 1.95 -11.68 -10.03
N TRP A 58 1.05 -11.62 -9.04
CA TRP A 58 0.13 -10.50 -8.90
C TRP A 58 0.11 -9.96 -7.47
N ILE A 59 -0.17 -8.66 -7.36
CA ILE A 59 -0.48 -7.99 -6.11
C ILE A 59 -1.78 -7.23 -6.28
N SER A 60 -2.64 -7.25 -5.26
CA SER A 60 -3.74 -6.30 -5.14
C SER A 60 -3.65 -5.50 -3.84
N GLY A 61 -4.21 -4.29 -3.87
CA GLY A 61 -4.35 -3.41 -2.71
C GLY A 61 -5.71 -2.74 -2.69
N GLY A 62 -6.29 -2.57 -1.50
CA GLY A 62 -7.66 -2.07 -1.34
C GLY A 62 -7.84 -0.98 -0.28
N LYS A 63 -9.07 -0.45 -0.21
CA LYS A 63 -9.51 0.53 0.79
C LYS A 63 -9.34 0.04 2.22
N ASP A 64 -9.43 -1.27 2.43
CA ASP A 64 -9.27 -1.93 3.72
C ASP A 64 -7.83 -1.92 4.26
N GLY A 65 -6.88 -1.35 3.53
CA GLY A 65 -5.47 -1.30 3.93
C GLY A 65 -4.76 -2.64 3.80
N LYS A 66 -5.37 -3.62 3.14
CA LYS A 66 -4.76 -4.92 2.89
C LYS A 66 -4.03 -4.95 1.57
N VAL A 67 -2.93 -5.69 1.58
CA VAL A 67 -2.21 -6.14 0.39
C VAL A 67 -2.36 -7.64 0.29
N ILE A 68 -2.70 -8.14 -0.89
CA ILE A 68 -2.78 -9.57 -1.17
C ILE A 68 -1.79 -9.91 -2.27
N VAL A 69 -0.98 -10.94 -2.03
CA VAL A 69 -0.03 -11.49 -2.99
C VAL A 69 -0.63 -12.76 -3.57
N TRP A 70 -0.69 -12.83 -4.90
CA TRP A 70 -1.36 -13.92 -5.62
C TRP A 70 -0.39 -14.69 -6.50
N ASP A 71 -0.69 -15.96 -6.73
CA ASP A 71 0.01 -16.77 -7.72
C ASP A 71 -0.47 -16.52 -9.15
N ALA A 72 0.17 -17.20 -10.12
CA ALA A 72 -0.20 -17.19 -11.54
C ALA A 72 -1.67 -17.57 -11.84
N ASN A 73 -2.27 -18.36 -10.97
CA ASN A 73 -3.65 -18.83 -11.08
C ASN A 73 -4.63 -17.96 -10.31
N LEU A 74 -4.16 -16.85 -9.74
CA LEU A 74 -4.89 -15.94 -8.87
C LEU A 74 -5.43 -16.63 -7.60
N SER A 75 -4.65 -17.59 -7.09
CA SER A 75 -4.81 -18.10 -5.73
C SER A 75 -4.05 -17.17 -4.77
N ALA A 76 -4.69 -16.74 -3.69
CA ALA A 76 -4.04 -15.92 -2.68
C ALA A 76 -2.93 -16.75 -2.00
N LEU A 77 -1.68 -16.29 -2.13
CA LEU A 77 -0.52 -16.90 -1.46
C LEU A 77 -0.48 -16.46 0.00
N HIS A 78 -0.63 -15.16 0.22
CA HIS A 78 -0.75 -14.57 1.55
C HIS A 78 -1.30 -13.14 1.45
N SER A 79 -1.74 -12.60 2.59
CA SER A 79 -2.21 -11.22 2.73
C SER A 79 -1.68 -10.61 4.01
N PHE A 80 -1.47 -9.29 4.02
CA PHE A 80 -1.11 -8.55 5.22
C PHE A 80 -1.81 -7.20 5.28
N ASP A 81 -1.99 -6.70 6.50
CA ASP A 81 -2.58 -5.40 6.81
C ASP A 81 -1.47 -4.38 7.10
N ILE A 82 -1.49 -3.23 6.43
CA ILE A 82 -0.44 -2.22 6.58
C ILE A 82 -0.67 -1.31 7.79
N ALA A 83 -1.87 -1.24 8.34
CA ALA A 83 -2.25 -0.28 9.36
C ALA A 83 -1.40 -0.43 10.63
N ILE A 84 -1.23 -1.67 11.13
CA ILE A 84 -0.47 -1.92 12.35
C ILE A 84 1.02 -1.57 12.18
N PRO A 85 1.73 -2.10 11.15
CA PRO A 85 3.12 -1.71 10.90
C PRO A 85 3.32 -0.21 10.73
N LEU A 86 2.42 0.47 10.00
CA LEU A 86 2.55 1.91 9.73
C LEU A 86 2.19 2.77 10.92
N THR A 87 1.19 2.40 11.73
CA THR A 87 0.88 3.09 12.99
C THR A 87 2.11 3.12 13.90
N LYS A 88 2.83 1.97 13.99
CA LYS A 88 4.07 1.89 14.75
C LYS A 88 5.21 2.69 14.10
N LEU A 89 5.37 2.58 12.78
CA LEU A 89 6.45 3.23 12.04
C LEU A 89 6.33 4.76 12.10
N PHE A 90 5.11 5.28 12.05
CA PHE A 90 4.81 6.72 12.07
C PHE A 90 4.57 7.27 13.47
N ASN A 91 4.77 6.47 14.53
CA ASN A 91 4.49 6.84 15.92
C ASN A 91 3.08 7.42 16.14
N LEU A 92 2.09 6.92 15.41
CA LEU A 92 0.71 7.36 15.53
C LEU A 92 0.08 6.76 16.80
N LEU A 93 -0.82 7.52 17.42
CA LEU A 93 -1.62 7.00 18.53
C LEU A 93 -2.45 5.80 18.04
N PRO A 94 -2.50 4.69 18.80
CA PRO A 94 -3.39 3.58 18.47
C PRO A 94 -4.82 4.10 18.33
N PRO A 95 -5.63 3.52 17.42
CA PRO A 95 -7.05 3.86 17.36
C PRO A 95 -7.67 3.64 18.75
N ASP A 96 -8.28 4.69 19.30
CA ASP A 96 -8.94 4.64 20.60
C ASP A 96 -10.13 3.69 20.52
N ALA A 97 -9.95 2.46 21.02
CA ALA A 97 -10.96 1.40 20.99
C ALA A 97 -12.24 1.78 21.76
N SER A 98 -12.20 2.83 22.60
CA SER A 98 -13.33 3.28 23.41
C SER A 98 -14.29 4.23 22.68
N LYS A 99 -13.85 4.86 21.57
CA LYS A 99 -14.71 5.75 20.78
C LYS A 99 -15.33 4.99 19.62
N LYS A 100 -16.57 4.52 19.79
CA LYS A 100 -17.46 4.16 18.66
C LYS A 100 -17.63 5.41 17.78
N GLY A 101 -16.76 5.56 16.77
CA GLY A 101 -16.66 6.74 15.90
C GLY A 101 -15.26 7.36 15.78
N GLY A 102 -14.30 6.98 16.63
CA GLY A 102 -12.93 7.52 16.64
C GLY A 102 -11.91 6.77 15.76
N ALA A 103 -12.29 5.63 15.18
CA ALA A 103 -11.44 4.82 14.30
C ALA A 103 -11.43 5.30 12.83
N ALA A 104 -12.19 6.35 12.49
CA ALA A 104 -12.33 6.84 11.12
C ALA A 104 -11.08 7.60 10.61
N THR A 105 -10.18 8.02 11.50
CA THR A 105 -8.94 8.73 11.12
C THR A 105 -7.80 7.79 10.77
N SER A 106 -7.69 6.60 11.37
CA SER A 106 -6.60 5.68 11.04
C SER A 106 -6.93 4.81 9.81
N SER A 107 -8.15 4.29 9.70
CA SER A 107 -8.50 3.39 8.58
C SER A 107 -8.50 4.09 7.22
N SER A 108 -8.77 5.40 7.19
CA SER A 108 -8.83 6.16 5.93
C SER A 108 -7.44 6.40 5.34
N LEU A 109 -6.43 6.67 6.17
CA LEU A 109 -5.05 6.93 5.76
C LEU A 109 -4.38 5.68 5.15
N PHE A 110 -4.73 4.50 5.65
CA PHE A 110 -4.02 3.26 5.27
C PHE A 110 -4.56 2.55 4.03
N GLY A 111 -5.60 3.05 3.36
CA GLY A 111 -6.06 2.39 2.15
C GLY A 111 -4.98 2.40 1.06
N VAL A 112 -4.70 1.23 0.47
CA VAL A 112 -3.62 1.03 -0.50
C VAL A 112 -4.07 1.54 -1.87
N ARG A 113 -3.39 2.55 -2.43
CA ARG A 113 -3.76 3.22 -3.70
C ARG A 113 -2.89 2.85 -4.88
N SER A 114 -1.66 2.41 -4.64
CA SER A 114 -0.81 1.83 -5.68
C SER A 114 0.06 0.75 -5.07
N VAL A 115 0.43 -0.23 -5.89
CA VAL A 115 1.33 -1.32 -5.51
C VAL A 115 2.26 -1.65 -6.66
N CYS A 116 3.50 -2.04 -6.38
CA CYS A 116 4.35 -2.72 -7.34
C CYS A 116 5.39 -3.62 -6.67
N PHE A 117 5.83 -4.66 -7.38
CA PHE A 117 7.00 -5.45 -6.99
C PHE A 117 8.28 -4.79 -7.46
N ASN A 118 9.37 -4.96 -6.69
CA ASN A 118 10.71 -4.85 -7.27
C ASN A 118 10.98 -5.99 -8.25
N SER A 119 12.03 -5.87 -9.05
CA SER A 119 12.39 -6.91 -10.04
C SER A 119 12.54 -8.28 -9.39
N GLU A 120 13.09 -8.40 -8.18
CA GLU A 120 13.31 -9.67 -7.48
C GLU A 120 12.07 -10.27 -6.78
N HIS A 121 10.95 -9.54 -6.75
CA HIS A 121 9.73 -9.87 -5.98
C HIS A 121 9.97 -10.01 -4.47
N THR A 122 11.08 -9.50 -3.95
CA THR A 122 11.42 -9.55 -2.52
C THR A 122 10.80 -8.40 -1.72
N ARG A 123 10.40 -7.33 -2.42
CA ARG A 123 9.88 -6.09 -1.82
C ARG A 123 8.68 -5.58 -2.59
N ILE A 124 7.78 -4.92 -1.87
CA ILE A 124 6.57 -4.32 -2.39
C ILE A 124 6.60 -2.84 -2.07
N LEU A 125 6.50 -1.99 -3.10
CA LEU A 125 6.30 -0.55 -2.93
C LEU A 125 4.81 -0.25 -2.92
N LEU A 126 4.36 0.55 -1.97
CA LEU A 126 2.96 0.92 -1.76
C LEU A 126 2.82 2.44 -1.71
N GLY A 127 1.78 2.96 -2.35
CA GLY A 127 1.25 4.29 -2.09
C GLY A 127 0.00 4.20 -1.22
N THR A 128 -0.08 4.98 -0.14
CA THR A 128 -1.22 4.99 0.79
C THR A 128 -2.18 6.15 0.51
N SER A 129 -3.34 6.14 1.17
CA SER A 129 -4.23 7.30 1.19
C SER A 129 -3.67 8.47 1.97
N GLY A 130 -2.75 8.21 2.89
CA GLY A 130 -2.10 9.19 3.76
C GLY A 130 -0.96 9.96 3.10
N SER A 131 -0.88 9.94 1.76
CA SER A 131 0.23 10.52 0.98
C SER A 131 1.61 9.95 1.36
N ASP A 132 1.65 8.70 1.82
CA ASP A 132 2.90 8.01 2.13
C ASP A 132 3.27 7.05 1.00
N VAL A 133 4.56 7.02 0.67
CA VAL A 133 5.17 5.95 -0.13
C VAL A 133 6.04 5.12 0.81
N VAL A 134 5.70 3.84 0.91
CA VAL A 134 6.35 2.91 1.83
C VAL A 134 6.75 1.65 1.10
N GLN A 135 7.89 1.08 1.51
CA GLN A 135 8.37 -0.19 1.01
C GLN A 135 8.21 -1.24 2.10
N PHE A 136 7.54 -2.32 1.77
CA PHE A 136 7.44 -3.51 2.61
C PHE A 136 8.34 -4.63 2.06
N ASP A 137 8.80 -5.52 2.94
CA ASP A 137 9.21 -6.85 2.50
C ASP A 137 7.99 -7.61 1.94
N ARG A 138 8.23 -8.64 1.12
CA ARG A 138 7.15 -9.42 0.49
C ARG A 138 6.11 -9.95 1.49
N MET A 139 6.53 -10.27 2.72
CA MET A 139 5.65 -10.83 3.76
C MET A 139 4.90 -9.77 4.58
N GLY A 140 5.15 -8.48 4.38
CA GLY A 140 4.48 -7.40 5.10
C GLY A 140 4.95 -7.23 6.55
N THR A 141 6.09 -7.81 6.92
CA THR A 141 6.61 -7.82 8.30
C THR A 141 7.46 -6.61 8.62
N LYS A 142 8.16 -6.03 7.63
CA LYS A 142 9.05 -4.90 7.79
C LYS A 142 8.70 -3.82 6.78
N ALA A 143 8.50 -2.62 7.28
CA ALA A 143 8.22 -1.44 6.49
C ALA A 143 9.33 -0.41 6.62
N THR A 144 9.65 0.27 5.53
CA THR A 144 10.54 1.44 5.50
C THR A 144 9.84 2.57 4.75
N VAL A 145 9.95 3.77 5.30
CA VAL A 145 9.42 4.99 4.68
C VAL A 145 10.31 5.38 3.50
N VAL A 146 9.69 5.65 2.34
CA VAL A 146 10.38 6.25 1.19
C VAL A 146 10.13 7.75 1.16
N THR A 147 8.87 8.16 1.30
CA THR A 147 8.49 9.56 1.47
C THR A 147 7.12 9.68 2.15
N GLN A 148 6.84 10.83 2.74
CA GLN A 148 5.59 11.16 3.41
C GLN A 148 5.18 12.58 3.06
N GLY A 149 3.88 12.88 3.20
CA GLY A 149 3.34 14.21 2.98
C GLY A 149 1.98 14.37 3.65
N HIS A 150 1.44 15.58 3.60
CA HIS A 150 0.05 15.82 3.98
C HIS A 150 -0.90 15.23 2.93
N CYS A 151 -2.10 14.83 3.37
CA CYS A 151 -2.99 14.00 2.56
C CYS A 151 -4.41 14.52 2.35
N GLN A 152 -4.72 15.69 2.92
CA GLN A 152 -6.01 16.34 2.78
C GLN A 152 -5.77 17.80 2.43
N ASP A 153 -6.40 18.22 1.32
CA ASP A 153 -6.51 19.59 0.83
C ASP A 153 -5.25 20.44 1.04
N GLU A 154 -5.31 21.47 1.87
CA GLU A 154 -4.29 22.52 1.93
C GLU A 154 -3.35 22.38 3.13
N LEU A 155 -2.13 22.90 2.93
CA LEU A 155 -1.17 23.14 4.00
C LEU A 155 -1.40 24.55 4.55
N TRP A 156 -1.55 24.67 5.87
CA TRP A 156 -1.95 25.92 6.52
C TRP A 156 -0.84 26.59 7.32
N GLY A 157 0.14 25.81 7.79
CA GLY A 157 1.16 26.34 8.69
C GLY A 157 2.51 25.68 8.51
N LEU A 158 3.55 26.48 8.74
CA LEU A 158 4.94 26.05 8.80
C LEU A 158 5.68 26.87 9.86
N ALA A 159 6.46 26.20 10.71
CA ALA A 159 7.38 26.86 11.63
C ALA A 159 8.73 26.14 11.68
N VAL A 160 9.82 26.90 11.59
CA VAL A 160 11.19 26.38 11.66
C VAL A 160 11.67 26.39 13.11
N HIS A 161 12.32 25.31 13.56
CA HIS A 161 12.89 25.27 14.90
C HIS A 161 14.06 26.26 15.01
N PRO A 162 14.14 27.12 16.05
CA PRO A 162 15.09 28.23 16.10
C PRO A 162 16.57 27.80 16.22
N ALA A 163 16.83 26.57 16.65
CA ALA A 163 18.20 26.07 16.91
C ALA A 163 18.52 24.68 16.33
N LYS A 164 17.54 23.96 15.74
CA LYS A 164 17.73 22.58 15.26
C LYS A 164 17.44 22.55 13.76
N PRO A 165 18.04 21.63 12.99
CA PRO A 165 17.72 21.45 11.58
C PRO A 165 16.35 20.76 11.39
N GLU A 166 15.30 21.34 11.97
CA GLU A 166 13.93 20.81 12.02
C GLU A 166 12.91 21.91 11.67
N TYR A 167 11.79 21.51 11.09
CA TYR A 167 10.61 22.36 10.94
C TYR A 167 9.34 21.54 11.14
N CYS A 168 8.23 22.19 11.48
CA CYS A 168 6.93 21.55 11.55
C CYS A 168 5.95 22.12 10.53
N THR A 169 4.99 21.30 10.12
CA THR A 169 3.90 21.67 9.22
C THR A 169 2.56 21.17 9.74
N VAL A 170 1.48 21.86 9.39
CA VAL A 170 0.09 21.48 9.71
C VAL A 170 -0.81 21.73 8.50
N GLY A 171 -1.84 20.90 8.32
CA GLY A 171 -2.76 20.96 7.19
C GLY A 171 -4.16 20.43 7.50
N ASP A 172 -5.02 20.37 6.48
CA ASP A 172 -6.41 19.87 6.62
C ASP A 172 -6.52 18.39 6.99
N ASP A 173 -5.40 17.65 6.92
CA ASP A 173 -5.36 16.25 7.35
C ASP A 173 -5.32 16.10 8.87
N LYS A 174 -5.35 17.23 9.60
CA LYS A 174 -5.38 17.29 11.06
C LYS A 174 -4.15 16.65 11.69
N THR A 175 -3.04 16.62 10.96
CA THR A 175 -1.75 16.16 11.47
C THR A 175 -0.79 17.33 11.67
N LEU A 176 0.04 17.23 12.72
CA LEU A 176 1.27 17.99 12.84
C LEU A 176 2.40 17.05 12.49
N ARG A 177 3.26 17.46 11.55
CA ARG A 177 4.42 16.68 11.12
C ARG A 177 5.68 17.48 11.39
N VAL A 178 6.72 16.83 11.90
CA VAL A 178 8.05 17.41 12.10
C VAL A 178 9.02 16.78 11.11
N TRP A 179 9.83 17.61 10.48
CA TRP A 179 10.70 17.26 9.37
C TRP A 179 12.14 17.64 9.69
N SER A 180 13.09 16.85 9.19
CA SER A 180 14.52 17.19 9.18
C SER A 180 14.85 17.97 7.91
N THR A 181 15.50 19.13 8.05
CA THR A 181 16.03 19.88 6.90
C THR A 181 17.32 19.25 6.34
N GLU A 182 18.07 18.55 7.18
CA GLU A 182 19.33 17.89 6.82
C GLU A 182 19.09 16.60 6.03
N HIS A 183 18.22 15.73 6.55
CA HIS A 183 17.94 14.42 5.95
C HIS A 183 16.72 14.43 5.02
N ARG A 184 15.98 15.53 4.94
CA ARG A 184 14.80 15.72 4.08
C ARG A 184 13.73 14.63 4.25
N LEU A 185 13.45 14.28 5.51
CA LEU A 185 12.49 13.24 5.90
C LEU A 185 11.64 13.67 7.10
N GLN A 186 10.50 13.03 7.32
CA GLN A 186 9.67 13.21 8.51
C GLN A 186 10.29 12.48 9.71
N LEU A 187 10.34 13.15 10.87
CA LEU A 187 10.90 12.65 12.13
C LEU A 187 9.81 12.09 13.07
N ARG A 188 8.67 12.78 13.14
CA ARG A 188 7.50 12.46 13.97
C ARG A 188 6.28 13.10 13.33
#